data_AF-A0A6A5GLM6-F1
#
_entry.id   AF-A0A6A5GLM6-F1
#
_cell.length_a   1.000
_cell.length_b   1.000
_cell.length_c   1.000
_cell.angle_alpha   90.00
_cell.angle_beta   90.00
_cell.angle_gamma   90.00
#
_symmetry.space_group_name_H-M   'P 1'
#
loop_
_entity.id
_entity.type
_entity.pdbx_description
1 polymer ?
#
loop_
_entity_poly.entity_id
_entity_poly.type
_entity_poly.pdbx_seq_one_letter_code
_entity_poly.pdbx_strand_id
1 'polypeptide(L)'
;MTNFFSLFLPILLIFVPRGCSGQQHEKRVTFEDYFQFGKNEYTAKNWPDCVAFMKRAIDDFKQYQDDTVSCRKKCDRRIKTATPSAPKIAKYHETSEIALCLLRCRKDMFGDHQTVRKMSTYHDLEERKPYQYMHICYYHQGELAMAVQSAYTFLVANSDDKDIIQSLNWYMDRDGYSDEMLIDMERKDHEAKFMNGAEAYDEQDWGRCVHEFETSLEKSLIQDEKCRILCQDKIDWSVVDGNPELDILLASMRSSVIRCEHNCLYKLSNINGHYVGNLLAAHFEYLHYCHFKLQRGAEAAQAVANYMLFDDNPLMKRNKYFYGKQYKKDELFTPSQEMMDIYQKRELEARYLEFMEKRFVIKDGELPPEQADDHNPLPIDFHVEDNFPYSEISKLLTPSECKILRAEFDTKERDIFVKELEARVKVLWPNSSFSSVSCGSHVRESKCERAIVFSSESNDCGEWLGKWFTGCVVVFCDHKHVLA
;
A
#
# COMPACT_ATOMS: atom_id res chain seq x y z
N MET A 1 43.23 77.13 62.17
CA MET A 1 41.87 77.01 61.62
C MET A 1 42.03 76.39 60.25
N THR A 2 41.66 75.15 59.95
CA THR A 2 40.55 74.32 60.44
C THR A 2 40.80 72.84 60.09
N ASN A 3 40.13 71.97 60.86
CA ASN A 3 40.30 70.52 61.00
C ASN A 3 39.97 69.65 59.78
N PHE A 4 40.68 68.51 59.74
CA PHE A 4 40.22 67.13 59.48
C PHE A 4 38.70 66.90 59.37
N PHE A 5 38.27 66.16 58.33
CA PHE A 5 37.61 64.83 58.45
C PHE A 5 37.29 64.29 57.03
N SER A 6 37.96 63.21 56.61
CA SER A 6 37.59 62.44 55.43
C SER A 6 36.49 61.44 55.78
N LEU A 7 35.30 61.62 55.21
CA LEU A 7 34.18 60.68 55.32
C LEU A 7 34.37 59.53 54.31
N PHE A 8 34.71 58.35 54.82
CA PHE A 8 34.53 57.08 54.11
C PHE A 8 33.03 56.71 54.14
N LEU A 9 32.39 56.67 52.97
CA LEU A 9 31.04 56.10 52.81
C LEU A 9 31.19 54.62 52.39
N PRO A 10 30.55 53.65 53.08
CA PRO A 10 30.60 52.26 52.66
C PRO A 10 29.61 52.04 51.51
N ILE A 11 30.11 51.49 50.40
CA ILE A 11 29.28 50.99 49.30
C ILE A 11 28.59 49.72 49.81
N LEU A 12 27.31 49.83 50.14
CA LEU A 12 26.45 48.68 50.45
C LEU A 12 26.15 47.97 49.12
N LEU A 13 26.85 46.86 48.84
CA LEU A 13 26.50 45.94 47.76
C LEU A 13 25.15 45.28 48.10
N ILE A 14 24.06 45.85 47.59
CA ILE A 14 22.76 45.20 47.56
C ILE A 14 22.89 44.02 46.60
N PHE A 15 23.10 42.83 47.15
CA PHE A 15 22.83 41.57 46.45
C PHE A 15 21.33 41.53 46.18
N VAL A 16 20.92 41.97 44.99
CA VAL A 16 19.63 41.58 44.43
C VAL A 16 19.71 40.07 44.22
N PRO A 17 18.92 39.24 44.91
CA PRO A 17 18.83 37.84 44.55
C PRO A 17 18.33 37.84 43.11
N ARG A 18 19.15 37.32 42.19
CA ARG A 18 18.67 36.85 40.89
C ARG A 18 17.50 35.93 41.20
N GLY A 19 16.29 36.44 41.01
CA GLY A 19 15.11 35.60 41.02
C GLY A 19 15.41 34.44 40.09
N CYS A 20 15.23 33.22 40.60
CA CYS A 20 15.07 32.06 39.76
C CYS A 20 13.90 32.37 38.82
N SER A 21 14.22 32.93 37.65
CA SER A 21 13.43 32.75 36.46
C SER A 21 13.48 31.26 36.19
N GLY A 22 12.59 30.50 36.84
CA GLY A 22 12.19 29.22 36.30
C GLY A 22 11.72 29.51 34.89
N GLN A 23 12.49 29.09 33.90
CA GLN A 23 11.96 28.94 32.55
C GLN A 23 10.77 28.00 32.71
N GLN A 24 9.56 28.56 32.77
CA GLN A 24 8.38 27.80 32.41
C GLN A 24 8.65 27.36 30.99
N HIS A 25 9.03 26.10 30.82
CA HIS A 25 9.02 25.47 29.51
C HIS A 25 7.58 25.60 29.01
N GLU A 26 7.34 26.59 28.14
CA GLU A 26 6.05 26.84 27.54
C GLU A 26 5.66 25.55 26.83
N LYS A 27 4.57 24.93 27.27
CA LYS A 27 4.12 23.64 26.76
C LYS A 27 3.92 23.77 25.26
N ARG A 28 4.71 23.05 24.47
CA ARG A 28 4.59 23.08 23.00
C ARG A 28 3.24 22.48 22.62
N VAL A 29 2.50 23.19 21.78
CA VAL A 29 1.23 22.71 21.21
C VAL A 29 1.56 21.69 20.12
N THR A 30 0.88 20.54 20.16
CA THR A 30 1.08 19.42 19.22
C THR A 30 -0.11 19.25 18.27
N PHE A 31 0.04 18.45 17.21
CA PHE A 31 -1.07 18.10 16.31
C PHE A 31 -2.29 17.54 17.06
N GLU A 32 -2.07 16.79 18.14
CA GLU A 32 -3.14 16.27 18.99
C GLU A 32 -3.90 17.40 19.71
N ASP A 33 -3.17 18.43 20.19
CA ASP A 33 -3.78 19.59 20.83
C ASP A 33 -4.54 20.44 19.80
N TYR A 34 -3.95 20.71 18.63
CA TYR A 34 -4.61 21.44 17.54
C TYR A 34 -5.87 20.73 17.06
N PHE A 35 -5.83 19.41 16.91
CA PHE A 35 -7.02 18.64 16.52
C PHE A 35 -8.12 18.76 17.57
N GLN A 36 -7.77 18.68 18.85
CA GLN A 36 -8.74 18.86 19.93
C GLN A 36 -9.30 20.29 19.98
N PHE A 37 -8.49 21.32 19.75
CA PHE A 37 -8.95 22.70 19.67
C PHE A 37 -9.92 22.88 18.48
N GLY A 38 -9.60 22.34 17.31
CA GLY A 38 -10.49 22.37 16.15
C GLY A 38 -11.86 21.73 16.43
N LYS A 39 -11.89 20.60 17.16
CA LYS A 39 -13.14 19.94 17.57
C LYS A 39 -13.96 20.78 18.56
N ASN A 40 -13.29 21.49 19.47
CA ASN A 40 -13.94 22.40 20.40
C ASN A 40 -14.58 23.58 19.65
N GLU A 41 -13.84 24.20 18.72
CA GLU A 41 -14.35 25.31 17.91
C GLU A 41 -15.49 24.89 16.97
N TYR A 42 -15.40 23.68 16.39
CA TYR A 42 -16.51 23.06 15.65
C TYR A 42 -17.78 22.98 16.51
N THR A 43 -17.65 22.48 17.75
CA THR A 43 -18.77 22.35 18.69
C THR A 43 -19.33 23.72 19.09
N ALA A 44 -18.44 24.71 19.26
CA ALA A 44 -18.79 26.09 19.56
C ALA A 44 -19.36 26.86 18.36
N LYS A 45 -19.40 26.25 17.16
CA LYS A 45 -19.81 26.88 15.89
C LYS A 45 -18.93 28.06 15.49
N ASN A 46 -17.69 28.08 15.94
CA ASN A 46 -16.68 29.04 15.52
C ASN A 46 -15.94 28.48 14.29
N TRP A 47 -16.56 28.66 13.13
CA TRP A 47 -16.12 28.05 11.88
C TRP A 47 -14.72 28.49 11.42
N PRO A 48 -14.33 29.78 11.52
CA PRO A 48 -12.98 30.21 11.15
C PRO A 48 -11.89 29.52 11.97
N ASP A 49 -12.03 29.47 13.30
CA ASP A 49 -11.03 28.85 14.17
C ASP A 49 -11.06 27.32 14.08
N CYS A 50 -12.22 26.70 13.83
CA CYS A 50 -12.32 25.29 13.46
C CYS A 50 -11.38 24.96 12.30
N VAL A 51 -11.49 25.70 11.18
CA VAL A 51 -10.64 25.49 10.00
C VAL A 51 -9.17 25.75 10.33
N ALA A 52 -8.88 26.85 11.03
CA ALA A 52 -7.51 27.23 11.36
C ALA A 52 -6.79 26.15 12.18
N PHE A 53 -7.44 25.64 13.24
CA PHE A 53 -6.87 24.60 14.08
C PHE A 53 -6.77 23.24 13.36
N MET A 54 -7.75 22.87 12.54
CA MET A 54 -7.68 21.63 11.77
C MET A 54 -6.51 21.64 10.77
N LYS A 55 -6.31 22.76 10.04
CA LYS A 55 -5.13 22.93 9.16
C LYS A 55 -3.83 22.80 9.93
N ARG A 56 -3.72 23.46 11.10
CA ARG A 56 -2.52 23.36 11.94
C ARG A 56 -2.27 21.94 12.44
N ALA A 57 -3.32 21.18 12.74
CA ALA A 57 -3.19 19.78 13.12
C ALA A 57 -2.62 18.93 11.97
N ILE A 58 -3.13 19.12 10.74
CA ILE A 58 -2.63 18.42 9.54
C ILE A 58 -1.16 18.75 9.27
N ASP A 59 -0.81 20.04 9.27
CA ASP A 59 0.56 20.49 8.99
C ASP A 59 1.57 19.96 10.03
N ASP A 60 1.23 20.08 11.32
CA ASP A 60 2.09 19.60 12.41
C ASP A 60 2.21 18.07 12.40
N PHE A 61 1.15 17.34 12.01
CA PHE A 61 1.19 15.89 11.83
C PHE A 61 2.12 15.45 10.70
N LYS A 62 2.06 16.13 9.54
CA LYS A 62 2.98 15.87 8.42
C LYS A 62 4.43 16.12 8.83
N GLN A 63 4.69 17.24 9.51
CA GLN A 63 6.02 17.56 10.03
C GLN A 63 6.50 16.50 11.03
N TYR A 64 5.64 16.05 11.94
CA TYR A 64 5.96 14.97 12.87
C TYR A 64 6.38 13.68 12.16
N GLN A 65 5.66 13.28 11.10
CA GLN A 65 6.02 12.11 10.30
C GLN A 65 7.37 12.30 9.59
N ASP A 66 7.60 13.46 8.97
CA ASP A 66 8.85 13.76 8.25
C ASP A 66 10.06 13.79 9.19
N ASP A 67 9.92 14.40 10.38
CA ASP A 67 10.95 14.43 11.41
C ASP A 67 11.26 13.03 11.93
N THR A 68 10.23 12.21 12.13
CA THR A 68 10.38 10.81 12.56
C THR A 68 11.17 10.00 11.54
N VAL A 69 10.81 10.12 10.25
CA VAL A 69 11.50 9.43 9.15
C VAL A 69 12.94 9.92 9.02
N SER A 70 13.15 11.23 9.09
CA SER A 70 14.48 11.85 9.04
C SER A 70 15.39 11.34 10.16
N CYS A 71 14.87 11.26 11.39
CA CYS A 71 15.60 10.73 12.53
C CYS A 71 16.01 9.27 12.33
N ARG A 72 15.08 8.42 11.89
CA ARG A 72 15.35 6.99 11.66
C ARG A 72 16.38 6.78 10.56
N LYS A 73 16.19 7.37 9.38
CA LYS A 73 17.18 7.32 8.27
C LYS A 73 18.55 7.81 8.70
N LYS A 74 18.63 8.88 9.50
CA LYS A 74 19.90 9.40 10.03
C LYS A 74 20.58 8.42 10.97
N CYS A 75 19.83 7.76 11.85
CA CYS A 75 20.38 6.80 12.81
C CYS A 75 20.83 5.50 12.14
N ASP A 76 20.02 4.97 11.23
CA ASP A 76 20.35 3.76 10.46
C ASP A 76 21.65 3.92 9.67
N ARG A 77 21.88 5.10 9.08
CA ARG A 77 23.13 5.41 8.35
C ARG A 77 24.36 5.56 9.23
N ARG A 78 24.19 5.96 10.50
CA ARG A 78 25.32 6.27 11.40
C ARG A 78 25.86 5.04 12.10
N ILE A 79 25.03 4.04 12.32
CA ILE A 79 25.33 2.91 13.18
C ILE A 79 25.78 1.74 12.32
N LYS A 80 26.85 1.07 12.75
CA LYS A 80 27.42 -0.05 12.02
C LYS A 80 26.73 -1.32 12.46
N THR A 81 26.15 -2.04 11.50
CA THR A 81 25.52 -3.34 11.75
C THR A 81 26.56 -4.35 12.23
N ALA A 82 26.25 -5.06 13.32
CA ALA A 82 27.08 -6.14 13.81
C ALA A 82 27.09 -7.30 12.80
N THR A 83 28.20 -8.00 12.67
CA THR A 83 28.28 -9.14 11.74
C THR A 83 27.28 -10.24 12.16
N PRO A 84 26.79 -11.06 11.21
CA PRO A 84 25.90 -12.17 11.55
C PRO A 84 26.47 -13.11 12.62
N SER A 85 27.80 -13.29 12.61
CA SER A 85 28.59 -14.09 13.56
C SER A 85 28.93 -13.37 14.87
N ALA A 86 28.57 -12.11 15.04
CA ALA A 86 28.88 -11.35 16.24
C ALA A 86 28.19 -11.95 17.49
N PRO A 87 28.86 -11.92 18.66
CA PRO A 87 28.24 -12.35 19.92
C PRO A 87 26.92 -11.60 20.18
N LYS A 88 25.97 -12.27 20.85
CA LYS A 88 24.63 -11.72 21.16
C LYS A 88 24.68 -10.34 21.83
N ILE A 89 25.63 -10.13 22.75
CA ILE A 89 25.82 -8.84 23.43
C ILE A 89 26.24 -7.71 22.48
N ALA A 90 26.96 -7.99 21.40
CA ALA A 90 27.33 -6.99 20.41
C ALA A 90 26.11 -6.53 19.60
N LYS A 91 25.21 -7.45 19.24
CA LYS A 91 23.92 -7.13 18.58
C LYS A 91 23.00 -6.30 19.51
N TYR A 92 23.04 -6.56 20.81
CA TYR A 92 22.35 -5.74 21.81
C TYR A 92 22.95 -4.35 21.95
N HIS A 93 24.27 -4.23 21.86
CA HIS A 93 24.94 -2.93 21.87
C HIS A 93 24.54 -2.11 20.64
N GLU A 94 24.55 -2.70 19.45
CA GLU A 94 24.05 -2.07 18.22
C GLU A 94 22.63 -1.53 18.40
N THR A 95 21.71 -2.35 18.93
CA THR A 95 20.32 -1.92 19.23
C THR A 95 20.29 -0.74 20.20
N SER A 96 21.17 -0.74 21.21
CA SER A 96 21.28 0.34 22.20
C SER A 96 21.84 1.62 21.59
N GLU A 97 22.77 1.53 20.64
CA GLU A 97 23.27 2.68 19.87
C GLU A 97 22.16 3.30 19.02
N ILE A 98 21.32 2.47 18.39
CA ILE A 98 20.16 2.92 17.60
C ILE A 98 19.18 3.65 18.53
N ALA A 99 18.82 3.04 19.65
CA ALA A 99 17.93 3.65 20.62
C ALA A 99 18.47 4.99 21.14
N LEU A 100 19.75 5.06 21.50
CA LEU A 100 20.38 6.30 21.98
C LEU A 100 20.41 7.39 20.91
N CYS A 101 20.66 7.02 19.64
CA CYS A 101 20.59 7.95 18.52
C CYS A 101 19.18 8.52 18.33
N LEU A 102 18.16 7.66 18.36
CA LEU A 102 16.76 8.06 18.23
C LEU A 102 16.31 8.96 19.38
N LEU A 103 16.66 8.61 20.63
CA LEU A 103 16.35 9.44 21.81
C LEU A 103 16.91 10.85 21.69
N ARG A 104 18.17 10.97 21.24
CA ARG A 104 18.82 12.27 21.01
C ARG A 104 18.14 13.03 19.87
N CYS A 105 17.91 12.37 18.75
CA CYS A 105 17.29 13.01 17.58
C CYS A 105 15.88 13.51 17.89
N ARG A 106 15.07 12.70 18.58
CA ARG A 106 13.72 13.10 19.00
C ARG A 106 13.74 14.26 19.97
N LYS A 107 14.67 14.27 20.93
CA LYS A 107 14.84 15.40 21.85
C LYS A 107 15.20 16.68 21.09
N ASP A 108 16.06 16.61 20.08
CA ASP A 108 16.45 17.75 19.27
C ASP A 108 15.27 18.30 18.44
N MET A 109 14.42 17.42 17.87
CA MET A 109 13.30 17.81 17.00
C MET A 109 12.03 18.21 17.77
N PHE A 110 11.70 17.47 18.84
CA PHE A 110 10.42 17.57 19.55
C PHE A 110 10.55 18.17 20.95
N GLY A 111 11.77 18.40 21.44
CA GLY A 111 12.02 18.86 22.81
C GLY A 111 11.71 17.79 23.84
N ASP A 112 11.12 18.17 24.98
CA ASP A 112 10.75 17.25 26.05
C ASP A 112 9.43 16.48 25.77
N HIS A 113 8.76 16.76 24.65
CA HIS A 113 7.55 16.05 24.22
C HIS A 113 7.95 14.82 23.39
N GLN A 114 7.90 13.64 24.01
CA GLN A 114 8.62 12.48 23.50
C GLN A 114 7.80 11.50 22.64
N THR A 115 6.47 11.52 22.70
CA THR A 115 5.64 10.50 22.05
C THR A 115 4.23 10.99 21.71
N VAL A 116 3.61 10.34 20.72
CA VAL A 116 2.16 10.41 20.48
C VAL A 116 1.45 9.97 21.77
N ARG A 117 0.58 10.82 22.34
CA ARG A 117 -0.12 10.50 23.59
C ARG A 117 -1.26 9.52 23.37
N LYS A 118 -1.98 9.65 22.24
CA LYS A 118 -3.12 8.82 21.88
C LYS A 118 -2.97 8.32 20.45
N MET A 119 -2.72 7.01 20.30
CA MET A 119 -2.61 6.38 18.99
C MET A 119 -3.91 6.50 18.18
N SER A 120 -5.07 6.56 18.84
CA SER A 120 -6.34 6.83 18.17
C SER A 120 -6.34 8.18 17.44
N THR A 121 -5.75 9.24 18.02
CA THR A 121 -5.61 10.53 17.34
C THR A 121 -4.68 10.44 16.13
N TYR A 122 -3.61 9.65 16.23
CA TYR A 122 -2.72 9.40 15.09
C TYR A 122 -3.49 8.73 13.94
N HIS A 123 -4.30 7.71 14.24
CA HIS A 123 -5.14 7.06 13.25
C HIS A 123 -6.22 7.97 12.69
N ASP A 124 -6.88 8.80 13.51
CA ASP A 124 -7.83 9.81 13.04
C ASP A 124 -7.22 10.74 11.97
N LEU A 125 -5.94 11.11 12.15
CA LEU A 125 -5.20 11.95 11.21
C LEU A 125 -4.77 11.17 9.95
N GLU A 126 -4.33 9.90 10.07
CA GLU A 126 -4.08 9.02 8.91
C GLU A 126 -5.35 8.79 8.07
N GLU A 127 -6.50 8.67 8.73
CA GLU A 127 -7.83 8.50 8.13
C GLU A 127 -8.43 9.82 7.64
N ARG A 128 -7.66 10.91 7.65
CA ARG A 128 -8.06 12.24 7.14
C ARG A 128 -9.28 12.85 7.87
N LYS A 129 -9.58 12.45 9.12
CA LYS A 129 -10.74 12.96 9.87
C LYS A 129 -10.79 14.49 10.07
N PRO A 130 -9.69 15.26 10.13
CA PRO A 130 -9.81 16.72 10.15
C PRO A 130 -10.65 17.28 8.99
N TYR A 131 -10.57 16.67 7.81
CA TYR A 131 -11.36 17.08 6.65
C TYR A 131 -12.87 16.83 6.81
N GLN A 132 -13.25 15.80 7.59
CA GLN A 132 -14.63 15.56 8.02
C GLN A 132 -15.22 16.72 8.83
N TYR A 133 -14.39 17.45 9.60
CA TYR A 133 -14.85 18.65 10.30
C TYR A 133 -14.78 19.88 9.39
N MET A 134 -13.70 20.00 8.61
CA MET A 134 -13.45 21.16 7.75
C MET A 134 -14.53 21.34 6.69
N HIS A 135 -15.10 20.28 6.10
CA HIS A 135 -16.13 20.46 5.07
C HIS A 135 -17.37 21.18 5.60
N ILE A 136 -17.77 20.91 6.84
CA ILE A 136 -18.90 21.57 7.50
C ILE A 136 -18.52 23.00 7.88
N CYS A 137 -17.32 23.21 8.43
CA CYS A 137 -16.85 24.54 8.81
C CYS A 137 -16.72 25.48 7.60
N TYR A 138 -16.23 25.01 6.46
CA TYR A 138 -16.19 25.80 5.22
C TYR A 138 -17.57 26.08 4.66
N TYR A 139 -18.46 25.08 4.69
CA TYR A 139 -19.82 25.26 4.20
C TYR A 139 -20.54 26.39 4.95
N HIS A 140 -20.44 26.42 6.28
CA HIS A 140 -21.02 27.50 7.09
C HIS A 140 -20.35 28.87 6.92
N GLN A 141 -19.14 28.92 6.35
CA GLN A 141 -18.47 30.17 5.95
C GLN A 141 -18.89 30.65 4.55
N GLY A 142 -19.68 29.87 3.81
CA GLY A 142 -20.05 30.17 2.43
C GLY A 142 -18.98 29.76 1.40
N GLU A 143 -17.98 28.98 1.80
CA GLU A 143 -16.90 28.50 0.92
C GLU A 143 -17.22 27.12 0.34
N LEU A 144 -18.15 27.07 -0.63
CA LEU A 144 -18.61 25.80 -1.22
C LEU A 144 -17.46 24.96 -1.80
N ALA A 145 -16.54 25.58 -2.54
CA ALA A 145 -15.42 24.86 -3.15
C ALA A 145 -14.54 24.16 -2.10
N MET A 146 -14.18 24.86 -1.02
CA MET A 146 -13.38 24.28 0.07
C MET A 146 -14.14 23.20 0.85
N ALA A 147 -15.47 23.35 0.97
CA ALA A 147 -16.32 22.33 1.56
C ALA A 147 -16.30 21.04 0.72
N VAL A 148 -16.52 21.14 -0.59
CA VAL A 148 -16.46 20.00 -1.52
C VAL A 148 -15.10 19.33 -1.51
N GLN A 149 -14.01 20.10 -1.63
CA GLN A 149 -12.65 19.56 -1.59
C GLN A 149 -12.37 18.82 -0.28
N SER A 150 -12.79 19.38 0.86
CA SER A 150 -12.59 18.74 2.17
C SER A 150 -13.38 17.43 2.26
N ALA A 151 -14.64 17.44 1.82
CA ALA A 151 -15.45 16.23 1.83
C ALA A 151 -14.90 15.15 0.90
N TYR A 152 -14.46 15.53 -0.30
CA TYR A 152 -13.86 14.62 -1.26
C TYR A 152 -12.51 14.05 -0.75
N THR A 153 -11.67 14.88 -0.14
CA THR A 153 -10.41 14.46 0.50
C THR A 153 -10.64 13.40 1.58
N PHE A 154 -11.69 13.54 2.39
CA PHE A 154 -12.08 12.54 3.40
C PHE A 154 -12.64 11.26 2.75
N LEU A 155 -13.50 11.39 1.73
CA LEU A 155 -14.08 10.27 1.00
C LEU A 155 -13.00 9.40 0.34
N VAL A 156 -11.96 9.99 -0.25
CA VAL A 156 -10.87 9.22 -0.90
C VAL A 156 -10.19 8.25 0.07
N ALA A 157 -10.04 8.62 1.34
CA ALA A 157 -9.49 7.74 2.37
C ALA A 157 -10.54 6.80 3.01
N ASN A 158 -11.84 7.11 2.87
CA ASN A 158 -12.95 6.41 3.52
C ASN A 158 -14.10 6.21 2.52
N SER A 159 -13.84 5.45 1.45
CA SER A 159 -14.70 5.38 0.27
C SER A 159 -16.11 4.82 0.52
N ASP A 160 -16.30 4.08 1.61
CA ASP A 160 -17.58 3.49 2.01
C ASP A 160 -18.36 4.34 3.05
N ASP A 161 -17.85 5.52 3.45
CA ASP A 161 -18.50 6.38 4.44
C ASP A 161 -19.79 7.01 3.89
N LYS A 162 -20.93 6.58 4.43
CA LYS A 162 -22.25 6.99 3.92
C LYS A 162 -22.56 8.46 4.18
N ASP A 163 -22.08 9.00 5.29
CA ASP A 163 -22.40 10.36 5.72
C ASP A 163 -21.70 11.38 4.81
N ILE A 164 -20.45 11.11 4.42
CA ILE A 164 -19.73 11.98 3.50
C ILE A 164 -20.24 11.86 2.07
N ILE A 165 -20.63 10.67 1.61
CA ILE A 165 -21.28 10.47 0.31
C ILE A 165 -22.58 11.29 0.25
N GLN A 166 -23.41 11.24 1.30
CA GLN A 166 -24.62 12.03 1.38
C GLN A 166 -24.32 13.54 1.36
N SER A 167 -23.29 13.97 2.09
CA SER A 167 -22.87 15.38 2.13
C SER A 167 -22.40 15.88 0.76
N LEU A 168 -21.62 15.08 0.02
CA LEU A 168 -21.16 15.42 -1.33
C LEU A 168 -22.30 15.50 -2.33
N ASN A 169 -23.22 14.53 -2.33
CA ASN A 169 -24.43 14.59 -3.17
C ASN A 169 -25.22 15.88 -2.88
N TRP A 170 -25.33 16.26 -1.61
CA TRP A 170 -26.00 17.49 -1.24
C TRP A 170 -25.28 18.76 -1.71
N TYR A 171 -23.94 18.76 -1.73
CA TYR A 171 -23.14 19.86 -2.29
C TYR A 171 -23.25 19.94 -3.81
N MET A 172 -23.32 18.80 -4.50
CA MET A 172 -23.49 18.71 -5.97
C MET A 172 -24.80 19.37 -6.43
N ASP A 173 -25.84 19.37 -5.58
CA ASP A 173 -27.12 20.03 -5.84
C ASP A 173 -27.11 21.56 -5.58
N ARG A 174 -25.99 22.15 -5.15
CA ARG A 174 -25.91 23.58 -4.84
C ARG A 174 -25.55 24.41 -6.08
N ASP A 175 -26.14 25.60 -6.16
CA ASP A 175 -25.72 26.62 -7.13
C ASP A 175 -24.23 26.95 -6.92
N GLY A 176 -23.47 26.91 -8.02
CA GLY A 176 -22.03 27.15 -8.01
C GLY A 176 -21.16 25.89 -7.88
N TYR A 177 -21.74 24.70 -7.77
CA TYR A 177 -20.97 23.45 -7.88
C TYR A 177 -20.35 23.26 -9.27
N SER A 178 -19.17 22.63 -9.31
CA SER A 178 -18.49 22.15 -10.52
C SER A 178 -17.70 20.89 -10.19
N ASP A 179 -17.61 19.94 -11.13
CA ASP A 179 -16.81 18.72 -10.98
C ASP A 179 -15.32 19.03 -10.74
N GLU A 180 -14.83 20.18 -11.20
CA GLU A 180 -13.47 20.68 -10.94
C GLU A 180 -13.18 20.92 -9.45
N MET A 181 -14.22 20.97 -8.59
CA MET A 181 -14.06 21.09 -7.15
C MET A 181 -13.71 19.77 -6.45
N LEU A 182 -13.79 18.62 -7.14
CA LEU A 182 -13.45 17.30 -6.60
C LEU A 182 -11.93 17.10 -6.58
N ILE A 183 -11.27 17.81 -5.66
CA ILE A 183 -9.81 17.77 -5.48
C ILE A 183 -9.48 17.11 -4.16
N ASP A 184 -8.69 16.02 -4.23
CA ASP A 184 -8.05 15.45 -3.04
C ASP A 184 -6.85 16.33 -2.65
N MET A 185 -7.00 17.07 -1.55
CA MET A 185 -5.95 17.95 -1.01
C MET A 185 -4.77 17.19 -0.39
N GLU A 186 -4.93 15.88 -0.15
CA GLU A 186 -3.90 14.98 0.39
C GLU A 186 -3.36 14.01 -0.67
N ARG A 187 -3.69 14.23 -1.95
CA ARG A 187 -3.23 13.37 -3.04
C ARG A 187 -1.70 13.36 -3.08
N LYS A 188 -1.14 12.15 -3.04
CA LYS A 188 0.32 11.96 -3.10
C LYS A 188 0.79 11.87 -4.56
N ASP A 189 2.05 12.20 -4.81
CA ASP A 189 2.60 12.20 -6.16
C ASP A 189 2.49 10.84 -6.88
N HIS A 190 2.72 9.72 -6.17
CA HIS A 190 2.63 8.38 -6.77
C HIS A 190 1.22 8.12 -7.34
N GLU A 191 0.19 8.50 -6.59
CA GLU A 191 -1.21 8.36 -6.96
C GLU A 191 -1.55 9.24 -8.18
N ALA A 192 -1.10 10.51 -8.16
CA ALA A 192 -1.26 11.40 -9.30
C ALA A 192 -0.61 10.84 -10.57
N LYS A 193 0.61 10.28 -10.44
CA LYS A 193 1.32 9.63 -11.56
C LYS A 193 0.62 8.38 -12.06
N PHE A 194 0.09 7.56 -11.16
CA PHE A 194 -0.72 6.39 -11.54
C PHE A 194 -1.95 6.80 -12.35
N MET A 195 -2.69 7.80 -11.88
CA MET A 195 -3.88 8.31 -12.57
C MET A 195 -3.55 8.89 -13.94
N ASN A 196 -2.49 9.69 -14.05
CA ASN A 196 -2.03 10.23 -15.33
C ASN A 196 -1.58 9.12 -16.30
N GLY A 197 -1.01 8.03 -15.78
CA GLY A 197 -0.65 6.86 -16.58
C GLY A 197 -1.87 6.15 -17.13
N ALA A 198 -2.91 5.97 -16.31
CA ALA A 198 -4.18 5.39 -16.74
C ALA A 198 -4.90 6.28 -17.77
N GLU A 199 -4.91 7.60 -17.57
CA GLU A 199 -5.41 8.56 -18.56
C GLU A 199 -4.64 8.45 -19.89
N ALA A 200 -3.30 8.44 -19.85
CA ALA A 200 -2.48 8.29 -21.04
C ALA A 200 -2.68 6.93 -21.74
N TYR A 201 -2.97 5.87 -20.99
CA TYR A 201 -3.35 4.56 -21.53
C TYR A 201 -4.66 4.65 -22.33
N ASP A 202 -5.68 5.30 -21.77
CA ASP A 202 -6.99 5.49 -22.41
C ASP A 202 -6.89 6.38 -23.65
N GLU A 203 -6.06 7.42 -23.59
CA GLU A 203 -5.73 8.31 -24.71
C GLU A 203 -4.83 7.66 -25.78
N GLN A 204 -4.30 6.46 -25.50
CA GLN A 204 -3.34 5.74 -26.34
C GLN A 204 -2.01 6.48 -26.56
N ASP A 205 -1.65 7.41 -25.66
CA ASP A 205 -0.31 8.00 -25.60
C ASP A 205 0.62 7.03 -24.87
N TRP A 206 1.12 6.05 -25.61
CA TRP A 206 1.96 4.98 -25.05
C TRP A 206 3.28 5.51 -24.48
N GLY A 207 3.80 6.61 -25.02
CA GLY A 207 5.03 7.24 -24.53
C GLY A 207 4.83 7.85 -23.15
N ARG A 208 3.77 8.66 -22.99
CA ARG A 208 3.35 9.21 -21.71
C ARG A 208 2.94 8.10 -20.73
N CYS A 209 2.22 7.08 -21.19
CA CYS A 209 1.84 5.93 -20.36
C CYS A 209 3.06 5.30 -19.67
N VAL A 210 4.10 4.94 -20.43
CA VAL A 210 5.33 4.35 -19.85
C VAL A 210 5.95 5.31 -18.83
N HIS A 211 6.12 6.59 -19.20
CA HIS A 211 6.75 7.57 -18.32
C HIS A 211 6.00 7.76 -17.00
N GLU A 212 4.69 7.93 -17.05
CA GLU A 212 3.87 8.17 -15.86
C GLU A 212 3.82 6.93 -14.96
N PHE A 213 3.70 5.71 -15.50
CA PHE A 213 3.72 4.49 -14.69
C PHE A 213 5.08 4.13 -14.12
N GLU A 214 6.19 4.34 -14.84
CA GLU A 214 7.54 4.16 -14.29
C GLU A 214 7.78 5.15 -13.13
N THR A 215 7.39 6.41 -13.32
CA THR A 215 7.49 7.45 -12.27
C THR A 215 6.58 7.14 -11.09
N SER A 216 5.37 6.62 -11.36
CA SER A 216 4.43 6.18 -10.33
C SER A 216 5.02 5.04 -9.49
N LEU A 217 5.64 4.05 -10.14
CA LEU A 217 6.26 2.91 -9.47
C LEU A 217 7.39 3.38 -8.56
N GLU A 218 8.32 4.18 -9.06
CA GLU A 218 9.43 4.76 -8.27
C GLU A 218 8.90 5.49 -7.03
N LYS A 219 7.93 6.39 -7.23
CA LYS A 219 7.33 7.15 -6.12
C LYS A 219 6.56 6.27 -5.15
N SER A 220 5.92 5.20 -5.62
CA SER A 220 5.22 4.23 -4.76
C SER A 220 6.20 3.51 -3.85
N LEU A 221 7.38 3.11 -4.36
CA LEU A 221 8.42 2.48 -3.55
C LEU A 221 9.01 3.44 -2.50
N ILE A 222 9.16 4.72 -2.84
CA ILE A 222 9.56 5.76 -1.86
C ILE A 222 8.49 5.92 -0.76
N GLN A 223 7.21 5.89 -1.13
CA GLN A 223 6.12 5.96 -0.14
C GLN A 223 6.03 4.67 0.71
N ASP A 224 6.31 3.49 0.15
CA ASP A 224 6.38 2.24 0.89
C ASP A 224 7.50 2.29 1.93
N GLU A 225 8.70 2.75 1.54
CA GLU A 225 9.82 2.95 2.46
C GLU A 225 9.45 3.92 3.59
N LYS A 226 8.83 5.07 3.26
CA LYS A 226 8.36 6.04 4.26
C LYS A 226 7.35 5.41 5.22
N CYS A 227 6.37 4.68 4.69
CA CYS A 227 5.35 4.00 5.48
C CYS A 227 5.97 2.99 6.45
N ARG A 228 6.89 2.15 5.96
CA ARG A 228 7.59 1.14 6.76
C ARG A 228 8.37 1.75 7.91
N ILE A 229 9.09 2.85 7.65
CA ILE A 229 9.83 3.57 8.69
C ILE A 229 8.89 4.12 9.78
N LEU A 230 7.70 4.59 9.41
CA LEU A 230 6.69 5.09 10.36
C LEU A 230 6.01 3.98 11.17
N CYS A 231 6.08 2.72 10.73
CA CYS A 231 5.51 1.58 11.46
C CYS A 231 6.26 1.25 12.76
N GLN A 232 7.52 1.65 12.89
CA GLN A 232 8.37 1.29 14.02
C GLN A 232 7.92 1.88 15.38
N ASP A 233 6.99 2.85 15.40
CA ASP A 233 6.35 3.36 16.64
C ASP A 233 4.93 2.81 16.86
N LYS A 234 4.41 2.00 15.92
CA LYS A 234 3.06 1.43 15.98
C LYS A 234 3.06 0.09 16.70
N ILE A 235 3.55 0.12 17.94
CA ILE A 235 3.49 -1.02 18.85
C ILE A 235 2.07 -1.09 19.43
N ASP A 236 1.44 -2.25 19.32
CA ASP A 236 0.23 -2.54 20.07
C ASP A 236 0.62 -2.75 21.55
N TRP A 237 0.33 -1.79 22.41
CA TRP A 237 0.65 -1.89 23.84
C TRP A 237 -0.34 -2.79 24.60
N SER A 238 -1.47 -3.17 24.00
CA SER A 238 -2.42 -4.08 24.65
C SER A 238 -1.84 -5.48 24.83
N VAL A 239 -0.89 -5.89 23.98
CA VAL A 239 -0.22 -7.20 24.05
C VAL A 239 0.88 -7.27 25.12
N VAL A 240 1.19 -6.13 25.77
CA VAL A 240 2.28 -6.00 26.74
C VAL A 240 1.79 -6.20 28.18
N ASP A 241 0.47 -6.22 28.40
CA ASP A 241 -0.09 -6.38 29.73
C ASP A 241 -0.07 -7.85 30.18
N GLY A 242 0.45 -8.11 31.40
CA GLY A 242 0.34 -9.41 32.06
C GLY A 242 1.42 -10.46 31.77
N ASN A 243 2.41 -10.22 30.89
CA ASN A 243 3.51 -11.17 30.66
C ASN A 243 4.90 -10.59 31.00
N PRO A 244 5.60 -11.12 32.03
CA PRO A 244 6.92 -10.62 32.41
C PRO A 244 8.08 -11.15 31.54
N GLU A 245 7.83 -12.12 30.65
CA GLU A 245 8.87 -12.76 29.83
C GLU A 245 9.28 -11.90 28.64
N LEU A 246 10.56 -11.54 28.60
CA LEU A 246 11.10 -10.60 27.62
C LEU A 246 10.91 -11.07 26.18
N ASP A 247 11.17 -12.34 25.88
CA ASP A 247 11.10 -12.85 24.50
C ASP A 247 9.64 -12.88 23.98
N ILE A 248 8.67 -13.09 24.86
CA ILE A 248 7.23 -13.04 24.51
C ILE A 248 6.82 -11.62 24.16
N LEU A 249 7.24 -10.64 24.97
CA LEU A 249 6.99 -9.22 24.71
C LEU A 249 7.63 -8.78 23.40
N LEU A 250 8.90 -9.13 23.17
CA LEU A 250 9.61 -8.76 21.96
C LEU A 250 9.00 -9.38 20.70
N ALA A 251 8.53 -10.64 20.77
CA ALA A 251 7.85 -11.28 19.65
C ALA A 251 6.56 -10.55 19.29
N SER A 252 5.73 -10.23 20.29
CA SER A 252 4.45 -9.53 20.11
C SER A 252 4.63 -8.11 19.54
N MET A 253 5.59 -7.35 20.08
CA MET A 253 5.93 -6.01 19.60
C MET A 253 6.44 -6.05 18.15
N ARG A 254 7.34 -7.00 17.82
CA ARG A 254 7.88 -7.16 16.45
C ARG A 254 6.80 -7.55 15.46
N SER A 255 5.91 -8.47 15.82
CA SER A 255 4.78 -8.85 14.97
C SER A 255 3.87 -7.67 14.65
N SER A 256 3.61 -6.79 15.62
CA SER A 256 2.83 -5.56 15.39
C SER A 256 3.49 -4.63 14.38
N VAL A 257 4.81 -4.40 14.51
CA VAL A 257 5.58 -3.56 13.57
C VAL A 257 5.63 -4.19 12.18
N ILE A 258 5.99 -5.48 12.07
CA ILE A 258 6.11 -6.17 10.78
C ILE A 258 4.76 -6.24 10.06
N ARG A 259 3.65 -6.41 10.77
CA ARG A 259 2.30 -6.38 10.18
C ARG A 259 1.96 -5.01 9.61
N CYS A 260 2.33 -3.93 10.30
CA CYS A 260 2.21 -2.59 9.74
C CYS A 260 3.07 -2.42 8.48
N GLU A 261 4.34 -2.85 8.52
CA GLU A 261 5.27 -2.75 7.39
C GLU A 261 4.80 -3.54 6.17
N HIS A 262 4.31 -4.77 6.38
CA HIS A 262 3.80 -5.65 5.33
C HIS A 262 2.58 -5.05 4.60
N ASN A 263 1.72 -4.35 5.36
CA ASN A 263 0.50 -3.72 4.86
C ASN A 263 0.72 -2.36 4.18
N CYS A 264 1.95 -1.84 4.11
CA CYS A 264 2.22 -0.54 3.49
C CYS A 264 1.82 -0.48 2.01
N LEU A 265 2.27 -1.42 1.17
CA LEU A 265 1.83 -1.48 -0.24
C LEU A 265 0.31 -1.65 -0.38
N TYR A 266 -0.33 -2.44 0.49
CA TYR A 266 -1.79 -2.59 0.47
C TYR A 266 -2.49 -1.24 0.70
N LYS A 267 -2.01 -0.43 1.66
CA LYS A 267 -2.54 0.92 1.89
C LYS A 267 -2.30 1.86 0.70
N LEU A 268 -1.16 1.72 0.03
CA LEU A 268 -0.84 2.50 -1.17
C LEU A 268 -1.60 2.03 -2.43
N SER A 269 -2.20 0.83 -2.40
CA SER A 269 -3.08 0.35 -3.47
C SER A 269 -4.43 1.07 -3.54
N ASN A 270 -4.77 1.93 -2.57
CA ASN A 270 -5.96 2.77 -2.69
C ASN A 270 -5.62 4.03 -3.50
N ILE A 271 -6.01 4.04 -4.77
CA ILE A 271 -5.77 5.13 -5.72
C ILE A 271 -7.10 5.85 -5.94
N ASN A 272 -7.19 7.10 -5.50
CA ASN A 272 -8.36 7.97 -5.63
C ASN A 272 -9.67 7.33 -5.09
N GLY A 273 -9.58 6.58 -3.99
CA GLY A 273 -10.71 5.89 -3.35
C GLY A 273 -11.03 4.52 -3.92
N HIS A 274 -10.25 4.05 -4.90
CA HIS A 274 -10.40 2.76 -5.54
C HIS A 274 -9.21 1.84 -5.24
N TYR A 275 -9.52 0.64 -4.73
CA TYR A 275 -8.51 -0.39 -4.50
C TYR A 275 -8.11 -1.06 -5.82
N VAL A 276 -6.84 -0.92 -6.22
CA VAL A 276 -6.33 -1.48 -7.49
C VAL A 276 -5.76 -2.91 -7.36
N GLY A 277 -5.99 -3.59 -6.23
CA GLY A 277 -5.41 -4.91 -5.98
C GLY A 277 -3.95 -4.84 -5.52
N ASN A 278 -3.11 -5.73 -6.05
CA ASN A 278 -1.67 -5.68 -5.80
C ASN A 278 -1.05 -4.52 -6.59
N LEU A 279 -0.61 -3.46 -5.90
CA LEU A 279 -0.12 -2.24 -6.52
C LEU A 279 1.04 -2.50 -7.50
N LEU A 280 1.99 -3.37 -7.17
CA LEU A 280 3.12 -3.66 -8.05
C LEU A 280 2.68 -4.42 -9.30
N ALA A 281 1.81 -5.42 -9.14
CA ALA A 281 1.23 -6.14 -10.27
C ALA A 281 0.45 -5.18 -11.19
N ALA A 282 -0.36 -4.28 -10.61
CA ALA A 282 -1.11 -3.29 -11.38
C ALA A 282 -0.21 -2.38 -12.22
N HIS A 283 0.91 -1.88 -11.66
CA HIS A 283 1.90 -1.12 -12.45
C HIS A 283 2.46 -1.94 -13.60
N PHE A 284 2.85 -3.20 -13.36
CA PHE A 284 3.46 -4.03 -14.39
C PHE A 284 2.47 -4.51 -15.47
N GLU A 285 1.18 -4.60 -15.17
CA GLU A 285 0.14 -4.85 -16.18
C GLU A 285 0.05 -3.68 -17.18
N TYR A 286 0.00 -2.45 -16.69
CA TYR A 286 0.00 -1.27 -17.56
C TYR A 286 1.33 -1.09 -18.31
N LEU A 287 2.47 -1.22 -17.62
CA LEU A 287 3.79 -1.11 -18.24
C LEU A 287 3.99 -2.16 -19.33
N HIS A 288 3.59 -3.42 -19.08
CA HIS A 288 3.60 -4.48 -20.06
C HIS A 288 2.88 -4.05 -21.35
N TYR A 289 1.63 -3.61 -21.23
CA TYR A 289 0.84 -3.25 -22.40
C TYR A 289 1.40 -2.03 -23.12
N CYS A 290 1.82 -0.99 -22.40
CA CYS A 290 2.37 0.22 -23.00
C CYS A 290 3.72 -0.03 -23.70
N HIS A 291 4.61 -0.86 -23.13
CA HIS A 291 5.81 -1.32 -23.83
C HIS A 291 5.49 -2.15 -25.07
N PHE A 292 4.51 -3.05 -24.98
CA PHE A 292 4.07 -3.86 -26.13
C PHE A 292 3.59 -2.98 -27.29
N LYS A 293 2.78 -1.96 -27.01
CA LYS A 293 2.28 -1.01 -28.02
C LYS A 293 3.37 -0.16 -28.66
N LEU A 294 4.45 0.12 -27.92
CA LEU A 294 5.67 0.75 -28.42
C LEU A 294 6.64 -0.20 -29.12
N GLN A 295 6.28 -1.48 -29.28
CA GLN A 295 7.15 -2.52 -29.85
C GLN A 295 8.46 -2.75 -29.05
N ARG A 296 8.45 -2.42 -27.75
CA ARG A 296 9.55 -2.64 -26.81
C ARG A 296 9.44 -4.03 -26.18
N GLY A 297 9.77 -5.05 -26.99
CA GLY A 297 9.52 -6.45 -26.65
C GLY A 297 10.27 -6.97 -25.41
N ALA A 298 11.51 -6.49 -25.19
CA ALA A 298 12.32 -6.91 -24.04
C ALA A 298 11.74 -6.34 -22.73
N GLU A 299 11.37 -5.06 -22.73
CA GLU A 299 10.77 -4.37 -21.61
C GLU A 299 9.35 -4.92 -21.31
N ALA A 300 8.58 -5.23 -22.35
CA ALA A 300 7.28 -5.91 -22.19
C ALA A 300 7.45 -7.31 -21.55
N ALA A 301 8.46 -8.08 -21.95
CA ALA A 301 8.75 -9.40 -21.38
C ALA A 301 9.21 -9.31 -19.91
N GLN A 302 10.07 -8.34 -19.59
CA GLN A 302 10.51 -8.10 -18.21
C GLN A 302 9.36 -7.61 -17.32
N ALA A 303 8.47 -6.76 -17.83
CA ALA A 303 7.26 -6.35 -17.11
C ALA A 303 6.35 -7.55 -16.77
N VAL A 304 6.18 -8.49 -17.72
CA VAL A 304 5.48 -9.77 -17.44
C VAL A 304 6.19 -10.55 -16.34
N ALA A 305 7.52 -10.66 -16.40
CA ALA A 305 8.28 -11.39 -15.38
C ALA A 305 8.16 -10.75 -13.99
N ASN A 306 8.21 -9.42 -13.90
CA ASN A 306 7.99 -8.68 -12.65
C ASN A 306 6.58 -8.85 -12.12
N TYR A 307 5.55 -8.79 -12.98
CA TYR A 307 4.17 -9.03 -12.58
C TYR A 307 4.00 -10.41 -11.91
N MET A 308 4.61 -11.44 -12.50
CA MET A 308 4.47 -12.83 -12.05
C MET A 308 5.05 -13.10 -10.66
N LEU A 309 5.84 -12.17 -10.09
CA LEU A 309 6.25 -12.22 -8.68
C LEU A 309 5.09 -11.93 -7.72
N PHE A 310 4.12 -11.13 -8.15
CA PHE A 310 3.15 -10.50 -7.26
C PHE A 310 1.72 -10.97 -7.51
N ASP A 311 1.42 -11.44 -8.72
CA ASP A 311 0.16 -12.07 -9.05
C ASP A 311 0.33 -13.15 -10.12
N ASP A 312 -0.54 -14.17 -10.10
CA ASP A 312 -0.51 -15.36 -10.93
C ASP A 312 -1.54 -15.34 -12.07
N ASN A 313 -2.07 -14.16 -12.42
CA ASN A 313 -3.12 -13.94 -13.41
C ASN A 313 -2.86 -14.73 -14.71
N PRO A 314 -3.85 -15.53 -15.17
CA PRO A 314 -3.74 -16.25 -16.44
C PRO A 314 -3.33 -15.36 -17.62
N LEU A 315 -3.75 -14.10 -17.64
CA LEU A 315 -3.41 -13.16 -18.71
C LEU A 315 -1.89 -12.94 -18.83
N MET A 316 -1.15 -12.82 -17.71
CA MET A 316 0.30 -12.62 -17.79
C MET A 316 1.04 -13.89 -18.17
N LYS A 317 0.60 -15.05 -17.69
CA LYS A 317 1.10 -16.35 -18.18
C LYS A 317 0.84 -16.50 -19.69
N ARG A 318 -0.32 -16.07 -20.19
CA ARG A 318 -0.62 -16.03 -21.62
C ARG A 318 0.36 -15.14 -22.37
N ASN A 319 0.66 -13.97 -21.84
CA ASN A 319 1.59 -13.05 -22.49
C ASN A 319 2.98 -13.65 -22.59
N LYS A 320 3.48 -14.30 -21.52
CA LYS A 320 4.71 -15.08 -21.56
C LYS A 320 4.66 -16.21 -22.59
N TYR A 321 3.58 -16.97 -22.64
CA TYR A 321 3.38 -18.02 -23.66
C TYR A 321 3.47 -17.49 -25.09
N PHE A 322 2.77 -16.39 -25.37
CA PHE A 322 2.74 -15.73 -26.67
C PHE A 322 4.13 -15.24 -27.09
N TYR A 323 4.83 -14.52 -26.19
CA TYR A 323 6.16 -14.02 -26.45
C TYR A 323 7.22 -15.12 -26.53
N GLY A 324 7.09 -16.20 -25.76
CA GLY A 324 7.96 -17.38 -25.85
C GLY A 324 7.95 -17.99 -27.25
N LYS A 325 6.76 -18.08 -27.89
CA LYS A 325 6.64 -18.50 -29.29
C LYS A 325 7.33 -17.53 -30.26
N GLN A 326 7.19 -16.23 -30.03
CA GLN A 326 7.68 -15.18 -30.92
C GLN A 326 9.19 -14.97 -30.84
N TYR A 327 9.74 -14.82 -29.63
CA TYR A 327 11.13 -14.43 -29.41
C TYR A 327 12.06 -15.62 -29.18
N LYS A 328 11.57 -16.73 -28.61
CA LYS A 328 12.37 -17.93 -28.26
C LYS A 328 13.62 -17.61 -27.43
N LYS A 329 13.46 -16.70 -26.46
CA LYS A 329 14.52 -16.22 -25.57
C LYS A 329 13.99 -16.14 -24.14
N ASP A 330 14.26 -17.19 -23.36
CA ASP A 330 13.75 -17.28 -21.98
C ASP A 330 14.39 -16.23 -21.06
N GLU A 331 15.60 -15.77 -21.37
CA GLU A 331 16.32 -14.69 -20.67
C GLU A 331 15.56 -13.36 -20.63
N LEU A 332 14.64 -13.11 -21.58
CA LEU A 332 13.78 -11.92 -21.59
C LEU A 332 12.75 -11.93 -20.46
N PHE A 333 12.46 -13.09 -19.88
CA PHE A 333 11.50 -13.27 -18.78
C PHE A 333 12.18 -13.34 -17.42
N THR A 334 13.19 -12.49 -17.22
CA THR A 334 13.90 -12.37 -15.94
C THR A 334 13.41 -11.13 -15.21
N PRO A 335 12.85 -11.27 -13.99
CA PRO A 335 12.46 -10.12 -13.18
C PRO A 335 13.68 -9.22 -12.85
N SER A 336 13.44 -7.94 -12.60
CA SER A 336 14.49 -7.04 -12.15
C SER A 336 14.93 -7.38 -10.72
N GLN A 337 16.20 -7.12 -10.39
CA GLN A 337 16.73 -7.41 -9.06
C GLN A 337 15.97 -6.66 -7.95
N GLU A 338 15.57 -5.41 -8.19
CA GLU A 338 14.80 -4.62 -7.23
C GLU A 338 13.45 -5.27 -6.90
N MET A 339 12.75 -5.80 -7.90
CA MET A 339 11.47 -6.49 -7.67
C MET A 339 11.66 -7.83 -6.98
N MET A 340 12.74 -8.54 -7.28
CA MET A 340 13.13 -9.76 -6.56
C MET A 340 13.39 -9.49 -5.08
N ASP A 341 14.12 -8.42 -4.76
CA ASP A 341 14.43 -8.06 -3.37
C ASP A 341 13.15 -7.71 -2.59
N ILE A 342 12.23 -6.97 -3.22
CA ILE A 342 10.92 -6.64 -2.63
C ILE A 342 10.09 -7.90 -2.42
N TYR A 343 10.00 -8.78 -3.43
CA TYR A 343 9.29 -10.05 -3.33
C TYR A 343 9.81 -10.90 -2.17
N GLN A 344 11.13 -11.14 -2.13
CA GLN A 344 11.76 -11.96 -1.08
C GLN A 344 11.50 -11.40 0.31
N LYS A 345 11.64 -10.08 0.49
CA LYS A 345 11.35 -9.42 1.76
C LYS A 345 9.89 -9.65 2.19
N ARG A 346 8.94 -9.43 1.27
CA ARG A 346 7.51 -9.58 1.57
C ARG A 346 7.12 -11.02 1.87
N GLU A 347 7.69 -11.98 1.17
CA GLU A 347 7.46 -13.41 1.43
C GLU A 347 7.96 -13.82 2.83
N LEU A 348 9.13 -13.35 3.25
CA LEU A 348 9.63 -13.61 4.61
C LEU A 348 8.75 -12.97 5.67
N GLU A 349 8.29 -11.74 5.43
CA GLU A 349 7.35 -11.05 6.33
C GLU A 349 6.03 -11.82 6.44
N ALA A 350 5.47 -12.29 5.32
CA ALA A 350 4.23 -13.07 5.30
C ALA A 350 4.38 -14.40 6.06
N ARG A 351 5.45 -15.16 5.80
CA ARG A 351 5.75 -16.42 6.52
C ARG A 351 5.90 -16.19 8.03
N TYR A 352 6.57 -15.12 8.42
CA TYR A 352 6.72 -14.75 9.83
C TYR A 352 5.36 -14.41 10.48
N LEU A 353 4.55 -13.59 9.81
CA LEU A 353 3.22 -13.22 10.32
C LEU A 353 2.28 -14.42 10.41
N GLU A 354 2.32 -15.32 9.42
CA GLU A 354 1.55 -16.56 9.44
C GLU A 354 1.89 -17.41 10.66
N PHE A 355 3.19 -17.56 10.99
CA PHE A 355 3.61 -18.24 12.21
C PHE A 355 3.04 -17.55 13.46
N MET A 356 3.16 -16.22 13.54
CA MET A 356 2.65 -15.46 14.68
C MET A 356 1.13 -15.63 14.85
N GLU A 357 0.37 -15.62 13.77
CA GLU A 357 -1.10 -15.73 13.80
C GLU A 357 -1.59 -17.16 14.09
N LYS A 358 -0.90 -18.17 13.59
CA LYS A 358 -1.32 -19.58 13.73
C LYS A 358 -0.78 -20.26 14.99
N ARG A 359 0.41 -19.87 15.45
CA ARG A 359 1.15 -20.58 16.51
C ARG A 359 1.31 -19.76 17.79
N PHE A 360 1.34 -18.42 17.69
CA PHE A 360 1.59 -17.54 18.83
C PHE A 360 0.33 -16.89 19.44
N VAL A 361 -0.86 -17.22 18.93
CA VAL A 361 -2.13 -16.67 19.42
C VAL A 361 -2.74 -17.57 20.49
N ILE A 362 -3.09 -16.99 21.65
CA ILE A 362 -3.85 -17.65 22.70
C ILE A 362 -5.35 -17.54 22.36
N LYS A 363 -6.02 -18.68 22.14
CA LYS A 363 -7.47 -18.74 21.92
C LYS A 363 -8.12 -19.46 23.08
N ASP A 364 -9.14 -18.86 23.68
CA ASP A 364 -9.86 -19.42 24.84
C ASP A 364 -8.95 -19.79 26.03
N GLY A 365 -7.83 -19.09 26.18
CA GLY A 365 -6.83 -19.35 27.23
C GLY A 365 -5.86 -20.49 26.94
N GLU A 366 -5.95 -21.11 25.76
CA GLU A 366 -5.06 -22.20 25.33
C GLU A 366 -4.22 -21.81 24.11
N LEU A 367 -3.01 -22.36 24.06
CA LEU A 367 -2.15 -22.29 22.88
C LEU A 367 -2.50 -23.43 21.92
N PRO A 368 -2.28 -23.24 20.60
CA PRO A 368 -2.33 -24.33 19.63
C PRO A 368 -1.42 -25.50 20.07
N PRO A 369 -1.81 -26.77 19.83
CA PRO A 369 -0.95 -27.91 20.14
C PRO A 369 0.39 -27.79 19.45
N GLU A 370 1.47 -28.08 20.18
CA GLU A 370 2.84 -28.08 19.67
C GLU A 370 2.98 -29.00 18.45
N GLN A 371 3.70 -28.53 17.44
CA GLN A 371 4.00 -29.25 16.21
C GLN A 371 5.52 -29.31 16.01
N ALA A 372 5.98 -30.33 15.27
CA ALA A 372 7.42 -30.54 15.08
C ALA A 372 8.10 -29.38 14.32
N ASP A 373 7.34 -28.69 13.47
CA ASP A 373 7.78 -27.54 12.68
C ASP A 373 7.91 -26.23 13.49
N ASP A 374 7.36 -26.15 14.71
CA ASP A 374 7.54 -25.00 15.61
C ASP A 374 9.02 -24.71 15.94
N HIS A 375 9.87 -25.74 15.84
CA HIS A 375 11.29 -25.69 16.17
C HIS A 375 12.18 -25.42 14.96
N ASN A 376 11.59 -25.37 13.76
CA ASN A 376 12.35 -25.16 12.54
C ASN A 376 12.68 -23.67 12.34
N PRO A 377 13.83 -23.35 11.73
CA PRO A 377 14.11 -21.99 11.29
C PRO A 377 13.08 -21.56 10.24
N LEU A 378 12.82 -20.25 10.17
CA LEU A 378 11.98 -19.67 9.12
C LEU A 378 12.54 -20.08 7.74
N PRO A 379 11.73 -20.70 6.86
CA PRO A 379 12.19 -21.04 5.51
C PRO A 379 12.59 -19.79 4.74
N ILE A 380 13.83 -19.77 4.22
CA ILE A 380 14.41 -18.65 3.46
C ILE A 380 14.66 -18.99 1.99
N ASP A 381 14.20 -20.17 1.55
CA ASP A 381 14.15 -20.58 0.17
C ASP A 381 12.96 -19.91 -0.54
N PHE A 382 13.23 -19.45 -1.76
CA PHE A 382 12.23 -18.82 -2.61
C PHE A 382 12.17 -19.60 -3.91
N HIS A 383 10.96 -20.00 -4.29
CA HIS A 383 10.68 -20.61 -5.58
C HIS A 383 10.06 -19.56 -6.47
N VAL A 384 10.85 -19.05 -7.41
CA VAL A 384 10.45 -17.98 -8.33
C VAL A 384 10.40 -18.48 -9.77
N GLU A 385 10.83 -19.71 -9.99
CA GLU A 385 10.73 -20.40 -11.25
C GLU A 385 9.27 -20.63 -11.63
N ASP A 386 8.92 -20.14 -12.81
CA ASP A 386 7.62 -20.40 -13.40
C ASP A 386 7.56 -21.84 -13.93
N ASN A 387 7.05 -22.73 -13.08
CA ASN A 387 6.86 -24.15 -13.38
C ASN A 387 5.53 -24.43 -14.11
N PHE A 388 4.85 -23.40 -14.64
CA PHE A 388 3.62 -23.60 -15.39
C PHE A 388 3.87 -24.41 -16.67
N PRO A 389 3.14 -25.50 -16.94
CA PRO A 389 3.46 -26.42 -18.02
C PRO A 389 2.91 -25.92 -19.37
N TYR A 390 3.54 -24.87 -19.93
CA TYR A 390 3.10 -24.20 -21.16
C TYR A 390 2.94 -25.13 -22.38
N SER A 391 3.71 -26.24 -22.42
CA SER A 391 3.62 -27.25 -23.48
C SER A 391 2.28 -27.98 -23.53
N GLU A 392 1.53 -28.01 -22.43
CA GLU A 392 0.25 -28.71 -22.35
C GLU A 392 -0.90 -27.89 -22.94
N ILE A 393 -0.73 -26.56 -23.08
CA ILE A 393 -1.77 -25.68 -23.64
C ILE A 393 -2.18 -26.13 -25.05
N SER A 394 -1.20 -26.44 -25.91
CA SER A 394 -1.47 -26.87 -27.29
C SER A 394 -2.16 -28.24 -27.39
N LYS A 395 -2.30 -28.98 -26.27
CA LYS A 395 -2.96 -30.28 -26.22
C LYS A 395 -4.38 -30.22 -25.66
N LEU A 396 -4.83 -29.05 -25.20
CA LEU A 396 -6.17 -28.90 -24.59
C LEU A 396 -7.30 -29.15 -25.59
N LEU A 397 -7.11 -28.72 -26.83
CA LEU A 397 -8.11 -28.76 -27.89
C LEU A 397 -7.55 -29.33 -29.18
N THR A 398 -8.31 -30.22 -29.80
CA THR A 398 -8.07 -30.75 -31.15
C THR A 398 -8.96 -30.06 -32.19
N PRO A 399 -8.57 -30.07 -33.48
CA PRO A 399 -9.39 -29.48 -34.55
C PRO A 399 -10.82 -30.04 -34.63
N SER A 400 -11.02 -31.32 -34.32
CA SER A 400 -12.35 -31.96 -34.25
C SER A 400 -13.18 -31.43 -33.08
N GLU A 401 -12.57 -31.22 -31.92
CA GLU A 401 -13.24 -30.69 -30.72
C GLU A 401 -13.64 -29.22 -30.90
N CYS A 402 -12.80 -28.41 -31.54
CA CYS A 402 -13.15 -27.03 -31.91
C CYS A 402 -14.37 -26.96 -32.84
N LYS A 403 -14.61 -27.98 -33.67
CA LYS A 403 -15.84 -28.05 -34.48
C LYS A 403 -17.10 -28.24 -33.61
N ILE A 404 -16.99 -28.97 -32.50
CA ILE A 404 -18.09 -29.15 -31.54
C ILE A 404 -18.42 -27.82 -30.86
N LEU A 405 -17.40 -27.07 -30.43
CA LEU A 405 -17.57 -25.75 -29.80
C LEU A 405 -18.21 -24.71 -30.74
N ARG A 406 -17.92 -24.79 -32.05
CA ARG A 406 -18.46 -23.87 -33.07
C ARG A 406 -19.88 -24.19 -33.54
N ALA A 407 -20.53 -25.22 -33.01
CA ALA A 407 -21.89 -25.54 -33.39
C ALA A 407 -22.83 -24.33 -33.17
N GLU A 408 -23.61 -23.95 -34.19
CA GLU A 408 -24.50 -22.77 -34.14
C GLU A 408 -25.54 -22.85 -33.02
N PHE A 409 -25.94 -24.06 -32.63
CA PHE A 409 -26.93 -24.31 -31.58
C PHE A 409 -26.32 -25.10 -30.43
N ASP A 410 -26.77 -24.83 -29.20
CA ASP A 410 -26.43 -25.66 -28.04
C ASP A 410 -26.87 -27.11 -28.29
N THR A 411 -25.90 -28.02 -28.29
CA THR A 411 -26.14 -29.45 -28.45
C THR A 411 -25.77 -30.16 -27.16
N LYS A 412 -26.45 -31.28 -26.87
CA LYS A 412 -26.06 -32.16 -25.76
C LYS A 412 -24.59 -32.59 -25.87
N GLU A 413 -24.09 -32.75 -27.09
CA GLU A 413 -22.68 -33.06 -27.36
C GLU A 413 -21.75 -31.92 -26.92
N ARG A 414 -22.10 -30.66 -27.23
CA ARG A 414 -21.36 -29.48 -26.74
C ARG A 414 -21.37 -29.39 -25.22
N ASP A 415 -22.53 -29.61 -24.58
CA ASP A 415 -22.65 -29.54 -23.12
C ASP A 415 -21.79 -30.61 -22.41
N ILE A 416 -21.74 -31.83 -22.97
CA ILE A 416 -20.88 -32.90 -22.47
C ILE A 416 -19.41 -32.54 -22.67
N PHE A 417 -19.06 -32.07 -23.87
CA PHE A 417 -17.67 -31.74 -24.21
C PHE A 417 -17.14 -30.58 -23.38
N VAL A 418 -17.94 -29.53 -23.13
CA VAL A 418 -17.54 -28.40 -22.28
C VAL A 418 -17.18 -28.87 -20.87
N LYS A 419 -17.89 -29.84 -20.30
CA LYS A 419 -17.55 -30.41 -18.98
C LYS A 419 -16.24 -31.19 -19.00
N GLU A 420 -15.98 -31.93 -20.07
CA GLU A 420 -14.71 -32.63 -20.25
C GLU A 420 -13.55 -31.63 -20.41
N LEU A 421 -13.74 -30.60 -21.24
CA LEU A 421 -12.76 -29.54 -21.44
C LEU A 421 -12.50 -28.77 -20.14
N GLU A 422 -13.54 -28.46 -19.36
CA GLU A 422 -13.40 -27.85 -18.04
C GLU A 422 -12.52 -28.71 -17.12
N ALA A 423 -12.70 -30.04 -17.13
CA ALA A 423 -11.85 -30.95 -16.35
C ALA A 423 -10.38 -30.90 -16.81
N ARG A 424 -10.11 -30.80 -18.12
CA ARG A 424 -8.75 -30.63 -18.67
C ARG A 424 -8.15 -29.28 -18.26
N VAL A 425 -8.91 -28.20 -18.37
CA VAL A 425 -8.48 -26.84 -17.99
C VAL A 425 -8.19 -26.78 -16.47
N LYS A 426 -8.98 -27.46 -15.64
CA LYS A 426 -8.73 -27.58 -14.19
C LYS A 426 -7.42 -28.25 -13.81
N VAL A 427 -6.83 -29.07 -14.69
CA VAL A 427 -5.47 -29.61 -14.45
C VAL A 427 -4.42 -28.49 -14.44
N LEU A 428 -4.61 -27.46 -15.26
CA LEU A 428 -3.70 -26.32 -15.38
C LEU A 428 -4.09 -25.16 -14.45
N TRP A 429 -5.40 -24.95 -14.25
CA TRP A 429 -5.97 -23.92 -13.39
C TRP A 429 -7.02 -24.54 -12.45
N PRO A 430 -6.60 -25.06 -11.27
CA PRO A 430 -7.48 -25.83 -10.39
C PRO A 430 -8.75 -25.11 -9.94
N ASN A 431 -8.71 -23.79 -9.83
CA ASN A 431 -9.84 -22.97 -9.40
C ASN A 431 -10.67 -22.42 -10.57
N SER A 432 -10.39 -22.85 -11.80
CA SER A 432 -11.14 -22.39 -12.97
C SER A 432 -12.52 -23.03 -13.04
N SER A 433 -13.44 -22.33 -13.70
CA SER A 433 -14.77 -22.87 -14.05
C SER A 433 -15.19 -22.39 -15.42
N PHE A 434 -16.03 -23.19 -16.08
CA PHE A 434 -16.61 -22.81 -17.36
C PHE A 434 -17.46 -21.53 -17.24
N SER A 435 -17.28 -20.61 -18.20
CA SER A 435 -18.04 -19.36 -18.27
C SER A 435 -18.97 -19.34 -19.49
N SER A 436 -18.41 -19.45 -20.70
CA SER A 436 -19.22 -19.38 -21.92
C SER A 436 -18.51 -19.95 -23.14
N VAL A 437 -19.30 -20.34 -24.14
CA VAL A 437 -18.87 -20.51 -25.53
C VAL A 437 -19.59 -19.45 -26.35
N SER A 438 -18.88 -18.69 -27.17
CA SER A 438 -19.53 -17.66 -27.99
C SER A 438 -18.79 -17.38 -29.29
N CYS A 439 -19.55 -17.16 -30.35
CA CYS A 439 -19.06 -16.78 -31.67
C CYS A 439 -19.50 -15.35 -32.03
N GLY A 440 -18.60 -14.57 -32.61
CA GLY A 440 -18.94 -13.22 -33.07
C GLY A 440 -17.82 -12.56 -33.87
N SER A 441 -18.18 -11.75 -34.86
CA SER A 441 -17.23 -11.02 -35.71
C SER A 441 -16.67 -9.76 -35.04
N HIS A 442 -17.37 -9.21 -34.06
CA HIS A 442 -16.93 -8.02 -33.31
C HIS A 442 -15.98 -8.37 -32.17
N VAL A 443 -15.10 -7.43 -31.84
CA VAL A 443 -14.22 -7.52 -30.67
C VAL A 443 -15.10 -7.54 -29.41
N ARG A 444 -14.86 -8.53 -28.54
CA ARG A 444 -15.55 -8.72 -27.27
C ARG A 444 -14.52 -8.83 -26.16
N GLU A 445 -14.87 -8.34 -24.98
CA GLU A 445 -14.13 -8.57 -23.74
C GLU A 445 -14.74 -9.73 -22.95
N SER A 446 -13.89 -10.51 -22.29
CA SER A 446 -14.34 -11.49 -21.31
C SER A 446 -15.09 -10.81 -20.16
N LYS A 447 -16.16 -11.46 -19.67
CA LYS A 447 -16.83 -11.04 -18.44
C LYS A 447 -16.08 -11.47 -17.17
N CYS A 448 -15.08 -12.35 -17.31
CA CYS A 448 -14.22 -12.75 -16.21
C CYS A 448 -13.09 -11.73 -16.06
N GLU A 449 -12.82 -11.30 -14.83
CA GLU A 449 -11.61 -10.51 -14.51
C GLU A 449 -10.33 -11.29 -14.81
N ARG A 450 -10.31 -12.59 -14.43
CA ARG A 450 -9.21 -13.52 -14.67
C ARG A 450 -9.59 -14.55 -15.74
N ALA A 451 -9.63 -14.09 -16.99
CA ALA A 451 -10.11 -14.89 -18.11
C ALA A 451 -9.06 -15.86 -18.64
N ILE A 452 -9.47 -17.11 -18.89
CA ILE A 452 -8.74 -18.09 -19.69
C ILE A 452 -9.56 -18.30 -20.96
N VAL A 453 -9.05 -17.84 -22.11
CA VAL A 453 -9.78 -17.82 -23.38
C VAL A 453 -9.05 -18.68 -24.40
N PHE A 454 -9.73 -19.68 -24.95
CA PHE A 454 -9.20 -20.48 -26.06
C PHE A 454 -9.98 -20.23 -27.34
N SER A 455 -9.27 -20.05 -28.45
CA SER A 455 -9.89 -20.02 -29.77
C SER A 455 -10.47 -21.39 -30.11
N SER A 456 -11.64 -21.38 -30.74
CA SER A 456 -12.24 -22.56 -31.37
C SER A 456 -12.35 -22.41 -32.89
N GLU A 457 -11.76 -21.35 -33.46
CA GLU A 457 -11.72 -21.15 -34.91
C GLU A 457 -10.88 -22.22 -35.61
N SER A 458 -11.16 -22.45 -36.89
CA SER A 458 -10.50 -23.52 -37.64
C SER A 458 -8.99 -23.30 -37.88
N ASN A 459 -8.55 -22.05 -37.93
CA ASN A 459 -7.18 -21.66 -38.26
C ASN A 459 -6.25 -21.57 -37.04
N ASP A 460 -6.80 -21.33 -35.85
CA ASP A 460 -6.03 -21.18 -34.60
C ASP A 460 -6.68 -21.93 -33.42
N CYS A 461 -7.38 -23.03 -33.71
CA CYS A 461 -8.00 -23.91 -32.71
C CYS A 461 -7.05 -24.21 -31.54
N GLY A 462 -7.50 -23.93 -30.32
CA GLY A 462 -6.72 -24.12 -29.09
C GLY A 462 -5.74 -23.01 -28.75
N GLU A 463 -5.61 -21.96 -29.58
CA GLU A 463 -4.72 -20.83 -29.27
C GLU A 463 -5.23 -20.09 -28.03
N TRP A 464 -4.30 -19.78 -27.11
CA TRP A 464 -4.61 -19.08 -25.87
C TRP A 464 -4.68 -17.57 -26.11
N LEU A 465 -5.91 -17.06 -26.18
CA LEU A 465 -6.21 -15.66 -26.47
C LEU A 465 -6.17 -14.78 -25.21
N GLY A 466 -6.31 -13.48 -25.41
CA GLY A 466 -6.35 -12.51 -24.30
C GLY A 466 -7.76 -12.29 -23.81
N LYS A 467 -7.93 -11.33 -22.89
CA LYS A 467 -9.27 -10.92 -22.44
C LYS A 467 -10.12 -10.29 -23.55
N TRP A 468 -9.49 -9.71 -24.57
CA TRP A 468 -10.14 -9.19 -25.78
C TRP A 468 -9.98 -10.17 -26.94
N PHE A 469 -11.07 -10.54 -27.60
CA PHE A 469 -11.07 -11.55 -28.66
C PHE A 469 -12.19 -11.36 -29.71
N THR A 470 -12.00 -11.97 -30.87
CA THR A 470 -12.96 -12.09 -31.99
C THR A 470 -13.13 -13.56 -32.36
N GLY A 471 -14.14 -13.90 -33.17
CA GLY A 471 -14.36 -15.27 -33.64
C GLY A 471 -15.08 -16.16 -32.64
N CYS A 472 -14.99 -17.47 -32.78
CA CYS A 472 -15.54 -18.44 -31.85
C CYS A 472 -14.54 -18.77 -30.75
N VAL A 473 -14.93 -18.57 -29.49
CA VAL A 473 -14.08 -18.87 -28.33
C VAL A 473 -14.82 -19.66 -27.27
N VAL A 474 -14.04 -20.33 -26.42
CA VAL A 474 -14.48 -20.85 -25.13
C VAL A 474 -13.76 -20.11 -24.01
N VAL A 475 -14.49 -19.71 -22.98
CA VAL A 475 -14.02 -18.90 -21.86
C VAL A 475 -14.20 -19.67 -20.55
N PHE A 476 -13.15 -19.67 -19.74
CA PHE A 476 -13.16 -20.11 -18.36
C PHE A 476 -12.78 -18.93 -17.46
N CYS A 477 -13.37 -18.84 -16.27
CA CYS A 477 -12.98 -17.86 -15.25
C CYS A 477 -12.12 -18.57 -14.20
N ASP A 478 -10.93 -18.04 -13.93
CA ASP A 478 -10.10 -18.45 -12.78
C ASP A 478 -10.56 -17.73 -11.52
N HIS A 479 -11.06 -18.49 -10.54
CA HIS A 479 -11.52 -17.93 -9.26
C HIS A 479 -10.40 -18.04 -8.24
N LYS A 480 -9.49 -17.06 -8.23
CA LYS A 480 -8.46 -17.01 -7.19
C LYS A 480 -9.14 -16.91 -5.83
N HIS A 481 -8.80 -17.82 -4.91
CA HIS A 481 -9.11 -17.63 -3.49
C HIS A 481 -8.28 -16.44 -2.99
N VAL A 482 -8.91 -15.29 -2.83
CA VAL A 482 -8.33 -14.21 -2.02
C VAL A 482 -8.46 -14.69 -0.58
N LEU A 483 -7.37 -15.21 -0.01
CA LEU A 483 -7.26 -15.30 1.44
C LEU A 483 -7.23 -13.85 1.92
N ALA A 484 -8.33 -13.44 2.57
CA ALA A 484 -8.52 -12.10 3.12
C ALA A 484 -7.53 -11.80 4.24
#